data_AF-U2GAH6-F1
#
_entry.id   AF-U2GAH6-F1
#
_cell.length_a   1.000
_cell.length_b   1.000
_cell.length_c   1.000
_cell.angle_alpha   90.00
_cell.angle_beta   90.00
_cell.angle_gamma   90.00
#
_symmetry.space_group_name_H-M   'P 1'
#
loop_
_entity.id
_entity.type
_entity.pdbx_description
1 polymer ?
#
loop_
_entity_poly.entity_id
_entity_poly.type
_entity_poly.pdbx_seq_one_letter_code
_entity_poly.pdbx_strand_id
1 'polypeptide(L)'
;MRAIDSLRFDSIGAPRSPGSEAGQSPSMVGEHLNALVQREATRTGVRRRASFVRRLTAHHTRLPENDVTSFNPERKPDTAPPPWMPVAMAELGIRRHPPGSVNPRIVEYNNQTNLVGYDDKISWCSSFVNWCMTHAGIRGTGSALARSWLEWGRPLERPLYGCIAILTRDDPASWKGHVGFYLRHDDEHVHLFGGNQLEEVRELAYPLNEVIGYRWPHAV
;
A
#
# COMPACT_ATOMS: atom_id res chain seq x y z
N MET A 1 -18.13 64.86 -53.69
CA MET A 1 -19.37 64.54 -54.45
C MET A 1 -19.37 63.05 -54.74
N ARG A 2 -20.31 62.30 -54.11
CA ARG A 2 -20.76 60.89 -54.37
C ARG A 2 -19.67 59.79 -54.27
N ALA A 3 -19.66 58.86 -53.30
CA ALA A 3 -20.62 57.85 -52.82
C ALA A 3 -20.55 56.49 -53.57
N ILE A 4 -20.66 55.40 -52.77
CA ILE A 4 -21.08 53.99 -53.00
C ILE A 4 -20.18 53.08 -53.90
N ASP A 5 -19.92 51.79 -53.63
CA ASP A 5 -20.63 50.81 -52.79
C ASP A 5 -19.78 49.56 -52.39
N SER A 6 -20.20 48.95 -51.28
CA SER A 6 -20.11 47.57 -50.73
C SER A 6 -19.15 46.50 -51.28
N LEU A 7 -18.46 45.80 -50.36
CA LEU A 7 -18.54 44.33 -50.21
C LEU A 7 -18.12 43.90 -48.77
N ARG A 8 -18.92 43.02 -48.18
CA ARG A 8 -18.77 42.40 -46.85
C ARG A 8 -17.65 41.36 -46.86
N PHE A 9 -16.91 41.23 -45.76
CA PHE A 9 -16.29 39.96 -45.36
C PHE A 9 -16.35 39.82 -43.83
N ASP A 10 -16.78 38.63 -43.42
CA ASP A 10 -17.15 38.28 -42.06
C ASP A 10 -15.98 38.31 -41.07
N SER A 11 -16.31 38.63 -39.82
CA SER A 11 -15.40 38.67 -38.68
C SER A 11 -14.92 37.26 -38.31
N ILE A 12 -13.61 37.01 -38.41
CA ILE A 12 -12.97 35.87 -37.74
C ILE A 12 -12.63 36.32 -36.31
N GLY A 13 -13.38 35.79 -35.35
CA GLY A 13 -13.17 36.02 -33.93
C GLY A 13 -11.82 35.49 -33.44
N ALA A 14 -11.17 36.29 -32.59
CA ALA A 14 -10.00 35.90 -31.82
C ALA A 14 -10.28 34.66 -30.94
N PRO A 15 -9.28 33.80 -30.69
CA PRO A 15 -9.45 32.66 -29.79
C PRO A 15 -9.75 33.13 -28.37
N ARG A 16 -10.91 32.70 -27.85
CA ARG A 16 -11.33 32.91 -26.47
C ARG A 16 -10.45 32.08 -25.53
N SER A 17 -9.99 32.69 -24.45
CA SER A 17 -9.40 32.02 -23.29
C SER A 17 -10.36 30.94 -22.77
N PRO A 18 -9.89 29.72 -22.45
CA PRO A 18 -10.75 28.75 -21.77
C PRO A 18 -11.01 29.28 -20.36
N GLY A 19 -12.28 29.55 -20.11
CA GLY A 19 -12.80 30.03 -18.84
C GLY A 19 -12.65 29.00 -17.73
N SER A 20 -12.63 29.54 -16.53
CA SER A 20 -12.82 28.86 -15.25
C SER A 20 -14.07 27.95 -15.30
N GLU A 21 -13.87 26.65 -15.47
CA GLU A 21 -14.88 25.66 -15.12
C GLU A 21 -14.80 25.37 -13.63
N ALA A 22 -15.98 25.43 -13.02
CA ALA A 22 -16.24 25.29 -11.59
C ALA A 22 -15.62 24.01 -11.01
N GLY A 23 -15.04 24.15 -9.82
CA GLY A 23 -14.56 23.03 -9.02
C GLY A 23 -15.64 21.97 -8.85
N GLN A 24 -15.34 20.76 -9.30
CA GLN A 24 -16.07 19.58 -8.89
C GLN A 24 -15.98 19.47 -7.37
N SER A 25 -17.14 19.28 -6.73
CA SER A 25 -17.21 19.18 -5.27
C SER A 25 -16.33 18.01 -4.78
N PRO A 26 -15.63 18.16 -3.64
CA PRO A 26 -14.82 17.09 -3.05
C PRO A 26 -15.61 15.79 -2.76
N SER A 27 -16.94 15.86 -2.71
CA SER A 27 -17.84 14.72 -2.52
C SER A 27 -17.95 13.80 -3.73
N MET A 28 -17.88 14.34 -4.96
CA MET A 28 -18.17 13.59 -6.18
C MET A 28 -16.99 12.71 -6.63
N VAL A 29 -15.76 13.15 -6.31
CA VAL A 29 -14.52 12.37 -6.54
C VAL A 29 -14.44 11.16 -5.59
N GLY A 30 -14.90 11.33 -4.34
CA GLY A 30 -14.98 10.24 -3.37
C GLY A 30 -15.97 9.14 -3.76
N GLU A 31 -17.09 9.49 -4.38
CA GLU A 31 -18.11 8.53 -4.84
C GLU A 31 -17.66 7.71 -6.06
N HIS A 32 -16.92 8.32 -7.00
CA HIS A 32 -16.35 7.60 -8.15
C HIS A 32 -15.18 6.69 -7.76
N LEU A 33 -14.34 7.08 -6.79
CA LEU A 33 -13.34 6.17 -6.20
C LEU A 33 -14.01 4.99 -5.51
N ASN A 34 -15.09 5.23 -4.77
CA ASN A 34 -15.90 4.18 -4.17
C ASN A 34 -16.42 3.23 -5.27
N ALA A 35 -16.94 3.75 -6.38
CA ALA A 35 -17.45 2.92 -7.47
C ALA A 35 -16.36 2.08 -8.18
N LEU A 36 -15.14 2.60 -8.34
CA LEU A 36 -14.04 1.85 -8.97
C LEU A 36 -13.49 0.78 -8.03
N VAL A 37 -13.35 1.09 -6.74
CA VAL A 37 -12.92 0.18 -5.68
C VAL A 37 -13.95 -0.94 -5.41
N GLN A 38 -15.24 -0.61 -5.40
CA GLN A 38 -16.32 -1.58 -5.16
C GLN A 38 -16.49 -2.57 -6.32
N ARG A 39 -16.14 -2.18 -7.55
CA ARG A 39 -16.18 -3.05 -8.73
C ARG A 39 -15.07 -4.11 -8.74
N GLU A 40 -13.94 -3.88 -8.07
CA GLU A 40 -12.88 -4.89 -7.94
C GLU A 40 -13.16 -5.89 -6.79
N ALA A 41 -13.73 -5.44 -5.68
CA ALA A 41 -14.02 -6.27 -4.50
C ALA A 41 -15.07 -7.37 -4.75
N THR A 42 -15.95 -7.20 -5.75
CA THR A 42 -17.01 -8.16 -6.09
C THR A 42 -16.55 -9.32 -6.97
N ARG A 43 -15.29 -9.32 -7.44
CA ARG A 43 -14.76 -10.32 -8.39
C ARG A 43 -14.06 -11.51 -7.73
N THR A 44 -13.72 -11.43 -6.44
CA THR A 44 -12.89 -12.41 -5.71
C THR A 44 -13.67 -13.42 -4.85
N GLY A 45 -14.99 -13.53 -5.03
CA GLY A 45 -15.81 -14.46 -4.24
C GLY A 45 -15.58 -15.93 -4.59
N VAL A 46 -14.73 -16.63 -3.84
CA VAL A 46 -14.65 -18.11 -3.85
C VAL A 46 -14.77 -18.69 -2.44
N ARG A 47 -15.67 -19.67 -2.35
CA ARG A 47 -16.21 -20.33 -1.16
C ARG A 47 -15.15 -21.16 -0.41
N ARG A 48 -15.15 -21.06 0.92
CA ARG A 48 -14.42 -21.97 1.83
C ARG A 48 -15.03 -23.37 1.81
N ARG A 49 -14.18 -24.41 1.77
CA ARG A 49 -14.49 -25.73 2.33
C ARG A 49 -13.39 -26.14 3.29
N ALA A 50 -13.82 -26.52 4.49
CA ALA A 50 -13.02 -27.03 5.58
C ALA A 50 -12.74 -28.53 5.44
N SER A 51 -11.85 -28.99 6.32
CA SER A 51 -11.51 -30.37 6.71
C SER A 51 -10.40 -31.08 5.93
N PHE A 52 -9.27 -31.33 6.61
CA PHE A 52 -8.88 -32.70 6.98
C PHE A 52 -7.78 -32.71 8.07
N VAL A 53 -8.04 -33.45 9.15
CA VAL A 53 -7.07 -33.81 10.20
C VAL A 53 -6.68 -35.27 9.96
N ARG A 54 -5.39 -35.61 9.86
CA ARG A 54 -4.91 -36.95 10.27
C ARG A 54 -3.40 -37.06 10.51
N ARG A 55 -3.09 -37.37 11.77
CA ARG A 55 -2.10 -38.32 12.34
C ARG A 55 -0.61 -38.22 11.96
N LEU A 56 0.14 -37.94 13.03
CA LEU A 56 1.54 -38.29 13.27
C LEU A 56 1.80 -39.80 13.13
N THR A 57 2.94 -40.15 12.52
CA THR A 57 3.68 -41.37 12.83
C THR A 57 5.17 -41.07 12.79
N ALA A 58 5.84 -41.35 13.91
CA ALA A 58 7.27 -41.18 14.09
C ALA A 58 8.05 -42.27 13.35
N HIS A 59 9.10 -41.88 12.63
CA HIS A 59 10.18 -42.79 12.26
C HIS A 59 11.52 -42.20 12.72
N HIS A 60 12.09 -42.89 13.71
CA HIS A 60 13.40 -42.68 14.27
C HIS A 60 14.45 -43.21 13.28
N THR A 61 15.21 -42.31 12.67
CA THR A 61 16.43 -42.67 11.94
C THR A 61 17.58 -41.87 12.54
N ARG A 62 18.53 -42.59 13.16
CA ARG A 62 19.74 -42.05 13.79
C ARG A 62 20.59 -41.30 12.75
N LEU A 63 20.99 -40.07 13.07
CA LEU A 63 22.04 -39.35 12.35
C LEU A 63 23.38 -39.56 13.09
N PRO A 64 24.51 -39.69 12.36
CA PRO A 64 25.81 -39.95 12.96
C PRO A 64 26.33 -38.77 13.77
N GLU A 65 26.87 -39.08 14.95
CA GLU A 65 27.63 -38.18 15.81
C GLU A 65 28.93 -37.77 15.11
N ASN A 66 29.15 -36.46 14.99
CA ASN A 66 30.43 -35.72 14.99
C ASN A 66 30.40 -34.55 14.01
N ASP A 67 29.91 -33.40 14.47
CA ASP A 67 30.51 -32.11 14.11
C ASP A 67 30.27 -31.12 15.26
N VAL A 68 31.00 -31.34 16.36
CA VAL A 68 31.11 -30.36 17.45
C VAL A 68 32.26 -29.42 17.09
N THR A 69 32.01 -28.53 16.13
CA THR A 69 32.91 -27.40 15.86
C THR A 69 32.21 -26.10 16.28
N SER A 70 32.59 -25.66 17.49
CA SER A 70 32.44 -24.32 18.08
C SER A 70 31.10 -23.58 17.91
N PHE A 71 30.26 -23.63 18.95
CA PHE A 71 29.35 -22.53 19.25
C PHE A 71 30.19 -21.31 19.65
N ASN A 72 30.30 -20.32 18.77
CA ASN A 72 30.80 -19.00 19.13
C ASN A 72 29.60 -18.15 19.63
N PRO A 73 29.50 -17.86 20.93
CA PRO A 73 28.37 -17.12 21.50
C PRO A 73 28.33 -15.63 21.09
N GLU A 74 29.34 -15.13 20.38
CA GLU A 74 29.42 -13.73 19.93
C GLU A 74 28.98 -13.50 18.48
N ARG A 75 28.59 -14.55 17.73
CA ARG A 75 28.07 -14.36 16.38
C ARG A 75 26.65 -13.78 16.45
N LYS A 76 26.54 -12.44 16.38
CA LYS A 76 25.26 -11.77 16.06
C LYS A 76 24.67 -12.48 14.82
N PRO A 77 23.36 -12.80 14.80
CA PRO A 77 22.77 -13.31 13.57
C PRO A 77 22.90 -12.24 12.48
N ASP A 78 23.79 -12.49 11.52
CA ASP A 78 24.04 -11.68 10.31
C ASP A 78 22.88 -11.77 9.32
N THR A 79 21.65 -11.49 9.75
CA THR A 79 20.56 -11.26 8.80
C THR A 79 20.41 -9.76 8.66
N ALA A 80 21.05 -9.21 7.62
CA ALA A 80 20.76 -7.85 7.16
C ALA A 80 19.23 -7.64 7.08
N PRO A 81 18.73 -6.43 7.37
CA PRO A 81 17.29 -6.17 7.30
C PRO A 81 16.79 -6.49 5.88
N PRO A 82 15.50 -6.88 5.73
CA PRO A 82 14.93 -7.10 4.42
C PRO A 82 15.13 -5.88 3.51
N PRO A 83 15.41 -6.06 2.21
CA PRO A 83 15.92 -4.98 1.35
C PRO A 83 14.97 -3.79 1.19
N TRP A 84 13.66 -3.98 1.42
CA TRP A 84 12.66 -2.92 1.40
C TRP A 84 12.60 -2.09 2.68
N MET A 85 13.13 -2.60 3.80
CA MET A 85 13.08 -1.87 5.08
C MET A 85 13.97 -0.62 5.08
N PRO A 86 15.24 -0.66 4.58
CA PRO A 86 16.02 0.57 4.40
C PRO A 86 15.34 1.60 3.49
N VAL A 87 14.68 1.15 2.42
CA VAL A 87 13.90 2.03 1.53
C VAL A 87 12.77 2.71 2.29
N ALA A 88 11.98 1.94 3.04
CA ALA A 88 10.88 2.46 3.84
C ALA A 88 11.38 3.48 4.87
N MET A 89 12.44 3.14 5.61
CA MET A 89 12.98 3.99 6.68
C MET A 89 13.54 5.32 6.15
N ALA A 90 14.05 5.35 4.91
CA ALA A 90 14.51 6.58 4.27
C ALA A 90 13.39 7.61 4.01
N GLU A 91 12.13 7.17 4.03
CA GLU A 91 10.95 8.02 3.80
C GLU A 91 10.31 8.54 5.10
N LEU A 92 10.92 8.27 6.27
CA LEU A 92 10.42 8.70 7.58
C LEU A 92 10.11 10.22 7.60
N GLY A 93 8.91 10.58 8.04
CA GLY A 93 8.47 11.96 8.20
C GLY A 93 7.88 12.61 6.95
N ILE A 94 7.88 11.92 5.80
CA ILE A 94 7.12 12.37 4.63
C ILE A 94 5.64 12.43 5.01
N ARG A 95 5.02 13.60 4.81
CA ARG A 95 3.64 13.85 5.20
C ARG A 95 2.85 14.59 4.16
N ARG A 96 1.53 14.44 4.20
CA ARG A 96 0.58 15.23 3.42
C ARG A 96 0.81 16.72 3.68
N HIS A 97 0.75 17.52 2.61
CA HIS A 97 0.78 18.97 2.71
C HIS A 97 -0.61 19.56 3.03
N PRO A 98 -0.69 20.79 3.55
CA PRO A 98 -1.97 21.48 3.79
C PRO A 98 -2.81 21.64 2.51
N PRO A 99 -4.13 21.86 2.64
CA PRO A 99 -4.99 22.22 1.51
C PRO A 99 -4.39 23.38 0.68
N GLY A 100 -4.47 23.27 -0.64
CA GLY A 100 -3.87 24.26 -1.57
C GLY A 100 -2.43 23.99 -1.98
N SER A 101 -1.80 22.93 -1.45
CA SER A 101 -0.47 22.47 -1.87
C SER A 101 -0.40 20.95 -1.89
N VAL A 102 0.55 20.39 -2.64
CA VAL A 102 0.69 18.92 -2.84
C VAL A 102 2.11 18.50 -2.51
N ASN A 103 2.26 17.38 -1.79
CA ASN A 103 3.56 16.75 -1.62
C ASN A 103 3.90 15.87 -2.85
N PRO A 104 4.92 16.22 -3.67
CA PRO A 104 5.26 15.46 -4.87
C PRO A 104 5.74 14.03 -4.56
N ARG A 105 6.32 13.78 -3.37
CA ARG A 105 6.76 12.43 -2.98
C ARG A 105 5.58 11.47 -2.80
N ILE A 106 4.46 11.94 -2.28
CA ILE A 106 3.25 11.12 -2.16
C ILE A 106 2.63 10.85 -3.54
N VAL A 107 2.73 11.81 -4.47
CA VAL A 107 2.36 11.58 -5.89
C VAL A 107 3.22 10.48 -6.50
N GLU A 108 4.53 10.47 -6.25
CA GLU A 108 5.43 9.40 -6.68
C GLU A 108 5.02 8.02 -6.13
N TYR A 109 4.58 7.95 -4.87
CA TYR A 109 4.02 6.73 -4.31
C TYR A 109 2.77 6.29 -5.06
N ASN A 110 1.84 7.21 -5.32
CA ASN A 110 0.57 6.91 -5.99
C ASN A 110 0.79 6.37 -7.41
N ASN A 111 1.85 6.81 -8.09
CA ASN A 111 2.23 6.32 -9.41
C ASN A 111 2.64 4.83 -9.43
N GLN A 112 2.80 4.19 -8.27
CA GLN A 112 3.07 2.76 -8.14
C GLN A 112 1.80 1.90 -8.08
N THR A 113 0.62 2.52 -8.17
CA THR A 113 -0.66 1.84 -8.04
C THR A 113 -1.64 2.31 -9.12
N ASN A 114 -2.89 1.86 -9.05
CA ASN A 114 -3.98 2.37 -9.87
C ASN A 114 -4.41 3.84 -9.55
N LEU A 115 -3.65 4.55 -8.72
CA LEU A 115 -3.83 5.97 -8.39
C LEU A 115 -2.86 6.91 -9.14
N VAL A 116 -2.27 6.49 -10.25
CA VAL A 116 -1.47 7.37 -11.11
C VAL A 116 -2.20 8.68 -11.37
N GLY A 117 -1.53 9.80 -11.13
CA GLY A 117 -2.07 11.15 -11.33
C GLY A 117 -2.88 11.74 -10.17
N TYR A 118 -3.13 11.00 -9.09
CA TYR A 118 -3.76 11.53 -7.89
C TYR A 118 -2.76 12.17 -6.91
N ASP A 119 -3.25 13.15 -6.16
CA ASP A 119 -2.47 13.91 -5.18
C ASP A 119 -2.34 13.23 -3.81
N ASP A 120 -1.82 13.97 -2.83
CA ASP A 120 -1.58 13.52 -1.46
C ASP A 120 -2.82 13.61 -0.54
N LYS A 121 -4.02 13.88 -1.08
CA LYS A 121 -5.25 14.04 -0.28
C LYS A 121 -6.08 12.76 -0.20
N ILE A 122 -5.77 11.77 -1.03
CA ILE A 122 -6.37 10.43 -0.99
C ILE A 122 -5.53 9.49 -0.13
N SER A 123 -6.11 8.38 0.35
CA SER A 123 -5.35 7.42 1.15
C SER A 123 -4.20 6.78 0.36
N TRP A 124 -2.98 6.85 0.90
CA TRP A 124 -1.76 6.42 0.21
C TRP A 124 -0.93 5.36 0.97
N CYS A 125 -1.53 4.67 1.96
CA CYS A 125 -0.82 3.60 2.71
C CYS A 125 -0.33 2.46 1.80
N SER A 126 -1.19 1.93 0.91
CA SER A 126 -0.78 0.89 -0.04
C SER A 126 0.16 1.42 -1.13
N SER A 127 0.00 2.67 -1.54
CA SER A 127 0.91 3.36 -2.46
C SER A 127 2.34 3.39 -1.92
N PHE A 128 2.50 3.77 -0.65
CA PHE A 128 3.79 3.76 0.04
C PHE A 128 4.41 2.36 0.10
N VAL A 129 3.64 1.33 0.46
CA VAL A 129 4.17 -0.04 0.51
C VAL A 129 4.58 -0.51 -0.89
N ASN A 130 3.78 -0.25 -1.93
CA ASN A 130 4.16 -0.55 -3.31
C ASN A 130 5.45 0.17 -3.73
N TRP A 131 5.61 1.45 -3.38
CA TRP A 131 6.84 2.22 -3.63
C TRP A 131 8.07 1.55 -3.03
N CYS A 132 8.00 1.15 -1.75
CA CYS A 132 9.11 0.50 -1.05
C CYS A 132 9.48 -0.83 -1.69
N MET A 133 8.48 -1.65 -2.06
CA MET A 133 8.74 -2.93 -2.73
C MET A 133 9.37 -2.71 -4.10
N THR A 134 8.82 -1.82 -4.93
CA THR A 134 9.35 -1.53 -6.27
C THR A 134 10.81 -1.07 -6.21
N HIS A 135 11.14 -0.17 -5.27
CA HIS A 135 12.50 0.34 -5.09
C HIS A 135 13.48 -0.69 -4.52
N ALA A 136 12.96 -1.75 -3.87
CA ALA A 136 13.74 -2.92 -3.48
C ALA A 136 13.84 -3.98 -4.60
N GLY A 137 13.34 -3.70 -5.81
CA GLY A 137 13.32 -4.65 -6.93
C GLY A 137 12.26 -5.74 -6.81
N ILE A 138 11.28 -5.58 -5.91
CA ILE A 138 10.23 -6.55 -5.66
C ILE A 138 8.89 -6.01 -6.17
N ARG A 139 8.19 -6.80 -6.97
CA ARG A 139 6.87 -6.41 -7.46
C ARG A 139 5.83 -6.43 -6.32
N GLY A 140 5.22 -5.29 -6.05
CA GLY A 140 4.07 -5.17 -5.14
C GLY A 140 2.74 -5.62 -5.76
N THR A 141 1.62 -5.21 -5.16
CA THR A 141 0.27 -5.51 -5.69
C THR A 141 -0.11 -4.64 -6.88
N GLY A 142 0.47 -3.45 -7.01
CA GLY A 142 0.04 -2.42 -7.96
C GLY A 142 -1.33 -1.81 -7.66
N SER A 143 -1.91 -2.10 -6.49
CA SER A 143 -3.23 -1.62 -6.08
C SER A 143 -3.13 -0.69 -4.89
N ALA A 144 -3.96 0.36 -4.89
CA ALA A 144 -4.11 1.27 -3.77
C ALA A 144 -4.88 0.66 -2.57
N LEU A 145 -5.50 -0.50 -2.75
CA LEU A 145 -6.26 -1.16 -1.70
C LEU A 145 -5.35 -1.90 -0.74
N ALA A 146 -5.40 -1.53 0.55
CA ALA A 146 -4.68 -2.25 1.61
C ALA A 146 -5.02 -3.75 1.64
N ARG A 147 -6.28 -4.12 1.40
CA ARG A 147 -6.70 -5.53 1.38
C ARG A 147 -6.17 -6.34 0.19
N SER A 148 -5.68 -5.70 -0.87
CA SER A 148 -5.06 -6.41 -2.01
C SER A 148 -3.85 -7.24 -1.58
N TRP A 149 -3.15 -6.80 -0.53
CA TRP A 149 -1.99 -7.50 0.01
C TRP A 149 -2.34 -8.87 0.60
N LEU A 150 -3.60 -9.14 0.96
CA LEU A 150 -4.01 -10.46 1.43
C LEU A 150 -3.80 -11.56 0.39
N GLU A 151 -3.71 -11.25 -0.90
CA GLU A 151 -3.46 -12.25 -1.95
C GLU A 151 -2.03 -12.18 -2.50
N TRP A 152 -1.17 -11.35 -1.90
CA TRP A 152 0.19 -11.12 -2.37
C TRP A 152 1.20 -11.99 -1.61
N GLY A 153 2.14 -12.60 -2.34
CA GLY A 153 3.22 -13.37 -1.75
C GLY A 153 2.73 -14.59 -0.95
N ARG A 154 3.54 -15.03 0.02
CA ARG A 154 3.18 -16.15 0.91
C ARG A 154 2.61 -15.65 2.24
N PRO A 155 1.58 -16.31 2.81
CA PRO A 155 1.11 -16.03 4.15
C PRO A 155 2.17 -16.39 5.18
N LEU A 156 2.20 -15.66 6.30
CA LEU A 156 2.96 -16.00 7.48
C LEU A 156 2.02 -16.29 8.66
N GLU A 157 2.28 -17.36 9.41
CA GLU A 157 1.55 -17.66 10.65
C GLU A 157 2.01 -16.79 11.82
N ARG A 158 3.28 -16.38 11.81
CA ARG A 158 3.87 -15.47 12.81
C ARG A 158 4.56 -14.31 12.09
N PRO A 159 4.47 -13.08 12.61
CA PRO A 159 5.08 -11.93 11.97
C PRO A 159 6.61 -12.04 12.01
N LEU A 160 7.25 -11.49 10.98
CA LEU A 160 8.69 -11.30 10.89
C LEU A 160 8.95 -9.81 10.68
N TYR A 161 10.05 -9.29 11.22
CA TYR A 161 10.43 -7.89 11.00
C TYR A 161 10.41 -7.56 9.50
N GLY A 162 9.71 -6.48 9.16
CA GLY A 162 9.51 -6.00 7.80
C GLY A 162 8.47 -6.77 6.99
N CYS A 163 7.80 -7.79 7.53
CA CYS A 163 6.70 -8.41 6.79
C CYS A 163 5.56 -7.40 6.59
N ILE A 164 4.75 -7.62 5.57
CA ILE A 164 3.60 -6.78 5.30
C ILE A 164 2.49 -7.22 6.25
N ALA A 165 2.03 -6.31 7.10
CA ALA A 165 0.89 -6.50 7.98
C ALA A 165 -0.33 -5.80 7.38
N ILE A 166 -1.44 -6.52 7.31
CA ILE A 166 -2.71 -6.00 6.78
C ILE A 166 -3.68 -5.88 7.95
N LEU A 167 -4.27 -4.70 8.10
CA LEU A 167 -5.29 -4.40 9.10
C LEU A 167 -6.66 -4.22 8.46
N THR A 168 -7.71 -4.57 9.20
CA THR A 168 -9.07 -4.08 8.91
C THR A 168 -9.23 -2.61 9.32
N ARG A 169 -10.28 -1.94 8.84
CA ARG A 169 -10.73 -0.64 9.35
C ARG A 169 -12.23 -0.63 9.51
N ASP A 170 -12.70 -0.08 10.63
CA ASP A 170 -14.10 0.04 11.04
C ASP A 170 -14.78 -1.34 11.20
N ASP A 171 -15.19 -1.95 10.09
CA ASP A 171 -15.93 -3.21 10.02
C ASP A 171 -15.07 -4.28 9.33
N PRO A 172 -14.83 -5.45 9.95
CA PRO A 172 -14.16 -6.59 9.32
C PRO A 172 -14.73 -6.99 7.95
N ALA A 173 -16.04 -6.80 7.72
CA ALA A 173 -16.69 -7.10 6.45
C ALA A 173 -16.50 -5.99 5.38
N SER A 174 -16.12 -4.77 5.75
CA SER A 174 -15.89 -3.65 4.85
C SER A 174 -14.61 -3.82 4.03
N TRP A 175 -14.53 -3.35 2.79
CA TRP A 175 -13.30 -3.41 1.99
C TRP A 175 -12.15 -2.54 2.53
N LYS A 176 -12.45 -1.62 3.46
CA LYS A 176 -11.46 -0.72 4.03
C LYS A 176 -10.41 -1.49 4.84
N GLY A 177 -9.20 -0.94 4.85
CA GLY A 177 -8.10 -1.51 5.62
C GLY A 177 -6.92 -0.56 5.70
N HIS A 178 -5.87 -1.02 6.37
CA HIS A 178 -4.58 -0.36 6.42
C HIS A 178 -3.47 -1.38 6.18
N VAL A 179 -2.32 -0.92 5.72
CA VAL A 179 -1.17 -1.79 5.44
C VAL A 179 0.11 -1.06 5.78
N GLY A 180 1.05 -1.78 6.39
CA GLY A 180 2.36 -1.28 6.75
C GLY A 180 3.34 -2.43 6.98
N PHE A 181 4.59 -2.09 7.28
CA PHE A 181 5.63 -3.05 7.61
C PHE A 181 5.63 -3.32 9.11
N TYR A 182 5.52 -4.59 9.49
CA TYR A 182 5.60 -5.02 10.88
C TYR A 182 6.97 -4.71 11.46
N LEU A 183 7.02 -4.07 12.63
CA LEU A 183 8.25 -3.86 13.39
C LEU A 183 8.32 -4.80 14.60
N ARG A 184 7.27 -4.78 15.43
CA ARG A 184 7.15 -5.52 16.68
C ARG A 184 5.69 -5.58 17.12
N HIS A 185 5.39 -6.39 18.15
CA HIS A 185 4.13 -6.32 18.88
C HIS A 185 4.37 -6.55 20.37
N ASP A 186 3.43 -6.09 21.18
CA ASP A 186 3.22 -6.52 22.56
C ASP A 186 1.88 -7.29 22.66
N ASP A 187 1.39 -7.51 23.87
CA ASP A 187 0.16 -8.29 24.12
C ASP A 187 -1.11 -7.61 23.55
N GLU A 188 -1.08 -6.29 23.35
CA GLU A 188 -2.25 -5.49 22.98
C GLU A 188 -2.11 -4.86 21.59
N HIS A 189 -0.89 -4.53 21.17
CA HIS A 189 -0.64 -3.71 20.00
C HIS A 189 0.41 -4.28 19.06
N VAL A 190 0.17 -4.09 17.77
CA VAL A 190 1.17 -4.23 16.71
C VAL A 190 1.73 -2.85 16.34
N HIS A 191 3.05 -2.75 16.21
CA HIS A 191 3.74 -1.54 15.76
C HIS A 191 4.08 -1.68 14.29
N LEU A 192 3.51 -0.80 13.47
CA LEU A 192 3.73 -0.78 12.03
C LEU A 192 4.48 0.48 11.62
N PHE A 193 5.42 0.31 10.68
CA PHE A 193 6.00 1.39 9.92
C PHE A 193 5.27 1.50 8.57
N GLY A 194 4.64 2.63 8.32
CA GLY A 194 3.76 2.76 7.16
C GLY A 194 3.48 4.20 6.79
N GLY A 195 2.96 4.37 5.58
CA GLY A 195 2.49 5.65 5.06
C GLY A 195 1.05 5.93 5.43
N ASN A 196 0.65 7.21 5.38
CA ASN A 196 -0.67 7.72 5.74
C ASN A 196 -1.05 7.41 7.22
N GLN A 197 -0.07 7.18 8.08
CA GLN A 197 -0.29 6.97 9.50
C GLN A 197 -0.30 8.35 10.17
N LEU A 198 -1.49 8.84 10.50
CA LEU A 198 -1.70 10.26 10.89
C LEU A 198 -1.21 11.21 9.78
N GLU A 199 -1.52 10.88 8.52
CA GLU A 199 -1.12 11.63 7.33
C GLU A 199 0.41 11.74 7.12
N GLU A 200 1.19 10.84 7.72
CA GLU A 200 2.66 10.81 7.69
C GLU A 200 3.21 9.38 7.50
N VAL A 201 4.44 9.26 6.98
CA VAL A 201 5.28 8.05 7.05
C VAL A 201 5.91 8.00 8.43
N ARG A 202 5.48 7.05 9.27
CA ARG A 202 5.97 6.91 10.64
C ARG A 202 5.75 5.51 11.17
N GLU A 203 6.24 5.28 12.40
CA GLU A 203 5.73 4.19 13.23
C GLU A 203 4.40 4.59 13.88
N LEU A 204 3.45 3.65 13.95
CA LEU A 204 2.22 3.80 14.74
C LEU A 204 1.79 2.43 15.29
N ALA A 205 1.25 2.45 16.50
CA ALA A 205 0.67 1.28 17.15
C ALA A 205 -0.80 1.12 16.75
N TYR A 206 -1.21 -0.13 16.55
CA TYR A 206 -2.59 -0.52 16.23
C TYR A 206 -3.01 -1.68 17.12
N PRO A 207 -4.30 -1.80 17.49
CA PRO A 207 -4.79 -2.97 18.23
C PRO A 207 -4.47 -4.27 17.50
N LEU A 208 -3.95 -5.26 18.22
CA LEU A 208 -3.51 -6.52 17.64
C LEU A 208 -4.67 -7.29 16.95
N ASN A 209 -5.90 -7.11 17.45
CA ASN A 209 -7.11 -7.71 16.88
C ASN A 209 -7.56 -7.10 15.55
N GLU A 210 -6.98 -5.98 15.11
CA GLU A 210 -7.22 -5.42 13.78
C GLU A 210 -6.40 -6.11 12.69
N VAL A 211 -5.35 -6.87 13.07
CA VAL A 211 -4.51 -7.59 12.11
C VAL A 211 -5.28 -8.76 11.51
N ILE A 212 -5.41 -8.74 10.18
CA ILE A 212 -6.11 -9.78 9.41
C ILE A 212 -5.16 -10.62 8.54
N GLY A 213 -3.87 -10.29 8.49
CA GLY A 213 -2.89 -11.14 7.84
C GLY A 213 -1.47 -10.57 7.83
N TYR A 214 -0.50 -11.49 7.68
CA TYR A 214 0.90 -11.17 7.45
C TYR A 214 1.38 -11.81 6.16
N ARG A 215 2.19 -11.08 5.39
CA ARG A 215 2.65 -11.51 4.07
C ARG A 215 4.14 -11.28 3.88
N TRP A 216 4.75 -12.19 3.13
CA TRP A 216 6.16 -12.16 2.77
C TRP A 216 6.32 -12.37 1.26
N PRO A 217 7.30 -11.74 0.59
CA PRO A 217 7.56 -12.02 -0.81
C PRO A 217 7.87 -13.50 -1.07
N HIS A 218 7.50 -14.03 -2.24
CA HIS A 218 7.84 -15.42 -2.60
C HIS A 218 9.35 -15.64 -2.74
N ALA A 219 10.06 -14.64 -3.27
CA ALA A 219 11.50 -14.64 -3.43
C ALA A 219 12.10 -13.44 -2.69
N VAL A 220 13.06 -13.73 -1.82
CA VAL A 220 13.95 -12.76 -1.16
C VAL A 220 15.38 -13.24 -1.29
#